data_AF-A0A1Q6LHA7-F1
#
_entry.id   AF-A0A1Q6LHA7-F1
#
_cell.length_a   1.000
_cell.length_b   1.000
_cell.length_c   1.000
_cell.angle_alpha   90.00
_cell.angle_beta   90.00
_cell.angle_gamma   90.00
#
_symmetry.space_group_name_H-M   'P 1'
#
loop_
_entity.id
_entity.type
_entity.pdbx_description
1 polymer ?
#
loop_
_entity_poly.entity_id
_entity_poly.type
_entity_poly.pdbx_seq_one_letter_code
_entity_poly.pdbx_strand_id
1 'polypeptide(L)'
;MNKFNFLPEGWNTEKYKITSNEEIEKCANTEKICQGIVEKCDNNYNLHINIGNNIIGIMPREEVEGINIEQNGLPKQNLCTGKVHKFVQFKIKGLNEQHTPILSRKSVQEEAMEAVKKDLEVGDKINGIVKNITPYGAFIEIGGGVVGLAHIEDLSVARIKTPYERLKIGQKVNIVVKCIDRESGKISLSYKENFGTWEENVENFRAGEKVQGIVRETEKNKNGIFIELSPNLVGMAEYKPGFRYGQKIEVYIKKIDYNKRKVKLFII
;
A
#
# COMPACT_ATOMS: atom_id res chain seq x y z
N MET A 1 1.05 -12.57 -17.28
CA MET A 1 1.94 -12.74 -16.10
C MET A 1 2.42 -11.35 -15.75
N ASN A 2 2.10 -10.84 -14.55
CA ASN A 2 2.33 -9.44 -14.19
C ASN A 2 3.82 -9.12 -14.31
N LYS A 3 4.18 -8.11 -15.11
CA LYS A 3 5.57 -7.76 -15.44
C LYS A 3 6.19 -6.82 -14.41
N PHE A 4 5.38 -6.21 -13.56
CA PHE A 4 5.83 -5.37 -12.46
C PHE A 4 6.41 -6.22 -11.32
N ASN A 5 7.73 -6.41 -11.30
CA ASN A 5 8.44 -7.31 -10.38
C ASN A 5 9.02 -6.64 -9.13
N PHE A 6 8.53 -5.46 -8.77
CA PHE A 6 9.00 -4.74 -7.60
C PHE A 6 8.19 -5.12 -6.35
N LEU A 7 8.87 -5.08 -5.20
CA LEU A 7 8.24 -5.28 -3.89
C LEU A 7 8.48 -4.06 -3.01
N PRO A 8 7.53 -3.68 -2.14
CA PRO A 8 7.72 -2.57 -1.23
C PRO A 8 8.93 -2.75 -0.30
N GLU A 9 9.60 -1.66 0.08
CA GLU A 9 10.66 -1.68 1.09
C GLU A 9 10.17 -2.28 2.40
N GLY A 10 10.87 -3.32 2.87
CA GLY A 10 10.48 -4.09 4.07
C GLY A 10 9.44 -5.18 3.82
N TRP A 11 9.10 -5.48 2.56
CA TRP A 11 8.23 -6.60 2.24
C TRP A 11 8.85 -7.95 2.61
N ASN A 12 10.12 -8.17 2.23
CA ASN A 12 10.90 -9.35 2.61
C ASN A 12 12.10 -8.89 3.43
N THR A 13 12.10 -9.17 4.73
CA THR A 13 13.19 -8.77 5.63
C THR A 13 14.38 -9.73 5.61
N GLU A 14 14.20 -10.91 5.01
CA GLU A 14 15.19 -12.00 5.01
C GLU A 14 15.90 -12.21 3.65
N LYS A 15 15.32 -11.69 2.55
CA LYS A 15 15.90 -11.90 1.21
C LYS A 15 17.03 -10.91 0.96
N TYR A 16 18.20 -11.45 0.60
CA TYR A 16 19.42 -10.77 0.12
C TYR A 16 20.40 -10.26 1.17
N LYS A 17 20.77 -11.11 2.13
CA LYS A 17 22.01 -10.92 2.89
C LYS A 17 23.19 -11.24 1.96
N ILE A 18 24.02 -10.24 1.69
CA ILE A 18 25.31 -10.43 1.03
C ILE A 18 26.27 -11.06 2.03
N THR A 19 26.97 -12.10 1.60
CA THR A 19 27.82 -12.93 2.44
C THR A 19 29.29 -12.87 2.10
N SER A 20 29.65 -12.37 0.91
CA SER A 20 31.03 -12.27 0.42
C SER A 20 31.26 -11.09 -0.53
N ASN A 21 32.52 -10.73 -0.78
CA ASN A 21 32.90 -9.71 -1.74
C ASN A 21 32.58 -10.11 -3.20
N GLU A 22 32.70 -11.39 -3.54
CA GLU A 22 32.30 -11.91 -4.86
C GLU A 22 30.80 -11.67 -5.13
N GLU A 23 29.95 -11.79 -4.10
CA GLU A 23 28.53 -11.49 -4.22
C GLU A 23 28.26 -9.99 -4.42
N ILE A 24 29.09 -9.11 -3.85
CA ILE A 24 29.01 -7.66 -4.07
C ILE A 24 29.28 -7.35 -5.54
N GLU A 25 30.39 -7.84 -6.09
CA GLU A 25 30.75 -7.65 -7.49
C GLU A 25 29.70 -8.24 -8.43
N LYS A 26 29.19 -9.45 -8.12
CA LYS A 26 28.11 -10.07 -8.87
C LYS A 26 26.83 -9.22 -8.84
N CYS A 27 26.46 -8.68 -7.68
CA CYS A 27 25.28 -7.81 -7.57
C CYS A 27 25.46 -6.50 -8.32
N ALA A 28 26.67 -5.92 -8.31
CA ALA A 28 27.00 -4.72 -9.08
C ALA A 28 26.90 -4.99 -10.60
N ASN A 29 27.46 -6.11 -11.08
CA ASN A 29 27.45 -6.46 -12.50
C ASN A 29 26.07 -6.89 -13.02
N THR A 30 25.20 -7.43 -12.17
CA THR A 30 23.86 -7.90 -12.55
C THR A 30 22.76 -6.87 -12.32
N GLU A 31 23.11 -5.68 -11.82
CA GLU A 31 22.17 -4.64 -11.38
C GLU A 31 21.06 -5.16 -10.44
N LYS A 32 21.37 -6.19 -9.66
CA LYS A 32 20.37 -6.85 -8.82
C LYS A 32 19.90 -5.92 -7.70
N ILE A 33 18.58 -5.79 -7.55
CA ILE A 33 17.98 -5.09 -6.41
C ILE A 33 18.25 -5.89 -5.13
N CYS A 34 18.98 -5.28 -4.20
CA CYS A 34 19.31 -5.80 -2.89
C CYS A 34 18.54 -5.03 -1.81
N GLN A 35 18.56 -5.52 -0.58
CA GLN A 35 17.94 -4.84 0.57
C GLN A 35 18.83 -4.96 1.81
N GLY A 36 18.80 -3.94 2.65
CA GLY A 36 19.59 -3.88 3.88
C GLY A 36 18.96 -2.95 4.91
N ILE A 37 19.43 -3.02 6.15
CA ILE A 37 18.95 -2.17 7.25
C ILE A 37 19.87 -0.97 7.36
N VAL A 38 19.31 0.24 7.38
CA VAL A 38 20.08 1.45 7.66
C VAL A 38 20.48 1.46 9.13
N GLU A 39 21.79 1.39 9.43
CA GLU A 39 22.31 1.42 10.79
C GLU A 39 22.44 2.85 11.32
N LYS A 40 22.92 3.77 10.47
CA LYS A 40 23.10 5.18 10.85
C LYS A 40 23.03 6.11 9.64
N CYS A 41 22.79 7.38 9.95
CA CYS A 41 22.88 8.51 9.04
C CYS A 41 24.01 9.41 9.55
N ASP A 42 24.98 9.75 8.69
CA ASP A 42 26.09 10.64 9.07
C ASP A 42 25.70 12.13 9.00
N ASN A 43 26.64 13.02 9.32
CA ASN A 43 26.43 14.48 9.31
C ASN A 43 26.22 15.05 7.89
N ASN A 44 26.60 14.31 6.85
CA ASN A 44 26.39 14.66 5.45
C ASN A 44 25.08 14.06 4.90
N TYR A 45 24.29 13.39 5.75
CA TYR A 45 23.08 12.65 5.41
C TYR A 45 23.29 11.46 4.47
N ASN A 46 24.49 10.89 4.47
CA ASN A 46 24.74 9.58 3.86
C ASN A 46 24.22 8.49 4.78
N LEU A 47 23.68 7.43 4.19
CA LEU A 47 23.19 6.28 4.93
C LEU A 47 24.23 5.17 4.94
N HIS A 48 24.52 4.65 6.13
CA HIS A 48 25.33 3.44 6.30
C HIS A 48 24.39 2.27 6.48
N ILE A 49 24.48 1.29 5.58
CA ILE A 49 23.49 0.23 5.43
C ILE A 49 24.18 -1.10 5.63
N ASN A 50 23.68 -1.90 6.56
CA ASN A 50 24.08 -3.29 6.72
C ASN A 50 23.44 -4.12 5.62
N ILE A 51 24.29 -4.64 4.73
CA ILE A 51 23.87 -5.40 3.55
C ILE A 51 24.00 -6.92 3.77
N GLY A 52 24.43 -7.36 4.95
CA GLY A 52 24.67 -8.76 5.31
C GLY A 52 26.08 -9.01 5.83
N ASN A 53 26.27 -10.04 6.67
CA ASN A 53 27.56 -10.45 7.24
C ASN A 53 28.43 -9.30 7.81
N ASN A 54 27.80 -8.31 8.46
CA ASN A 54 28.46 -7.11 8.99
C ASN A 54 29.16 -6.24 7.93
N ILE A 55 28.84 -6.43 6.65
CA ILE A 55 29.29 -5.58 5.56
C ILE A 55 28.41 -4.32 5.56
N ILE A 56 29.07 -3.16 5.61
CA ILE A 56 28.41 -1.85 5.58
C ILE A 56 28.66 -1.21 4.23
N GLY A 57 27.59 -0.95 3.49
CA GLY A 57 27.63 -0.09 2.31
C GLY A 57 27.30 1.36 2.66
N ILE A 58 27.75 2.29 1.82
CA ILE A 58 27.46 3.72 1.93
C ILE A 58 26.52 4.11 0.79
N MET A 59 25.41 4.75 1.14
CA MET A 59 24.50 5.41 0.20
C MET A 59 24.68 6.91 0.34
N PRO A 60 25.35 7.57 -0.63
CA PRO A 60 25.48 9.03 -0.64
C PRO A 60 24.11 9.70 -0.58
N ARG A 61 24.02 10.90 0.03
CA ARG A 61 22.74 11.62 0.17
C ARG A 61 21.99 11.75 -1.16
N GLU A 62 22.68 12.09 -2.24
CA GLU A 62 22.12 12.21 -3.60
C GLU A 62 21.52 10.92 -4.18
N GLU A 63 21.89 9.77 -3.62
CA GLU A 63 21.43 8.44 -4.04
C GLU A 63 20.27 7.91 -3.18
N VAL A 64 19.88 8.63 -2.13
CA VAL A 64 18.82 8.20 -1.19
C VAL A 64 17.42 8.29 -1.80
N GLU A 65 17.17 9.28 -2.66
CA GLU A 65 15.82 9.54 -3.20
C GLU A 65 15.90 10.24 -4.55
N GLY A 66 15.18 9.70 -5.54
CA GLY A 66 15.05 10.27 -6.89
C GLY A 66 13.73 10.98 -7.14
N ILE A 67 12.70 10.78 -6.32
CA ILE A 67 11.34 11.24 -6.61
C ILE A 67 11.02 12.58 -5.93
N ASN A 68 11.32 12.69 -4.63
CA ASN A 68 10.97 13.85 -3.81
C ASN A 68 12.22 14.63 -3.34
N ILE A 69 12.89 15.29 -4.27
CA ILE A 69 14.10 16.08 -4.03
C ILE A 69 13.80 17.55 -3.72
N GLU A 70 14.71 18.21 -3.00
CA GLU A 70 14.68 19.65 -2.76
C GLU A 70 15.10 20.43 -4.02
N GLN A 71 14.92 21.76 -4.02
CA GLN A 71 15.29 22.63 -5.15
C GLN A 71 16.78 22.57 -5.49
N ASN A 72 17.63 22.19 -4.53
CA ASN A 72 19.06 21.98 -4.70
C ASN A 72 19.42 20.62 -5.35
N GLY A 73 18.42 19.79 -5.69
CA GLY A 73 18.62 18.47 -6.26
C GLY A 73 18.90 17.35 -5.25
N LEU A 74 18.95 17.65 -3.95
CA LEU A 74 19.26 16.69 -2.90
C LEU A 74 18.00 16.20 -2.17
N PRO A 75 18.00 14.97 -1.65
CA PRO A 75 16.94 14.48 -0.77
C PRO A 75 16.82 15.29 0.52
N LYS A 76 15.59 15.41 1.03
CA LYS A 76 15.31 16.11 2.30
C LYS A 76 16.05 15.45 3.46
N GLN A 77 16.61 16.26 4.35
CA GLN A 77 17.39 15.77 5.50
C GLN A 77 16.60 14.82 6.41
N ASN A 78 15.34 15.16 6.68
CA ASN A 78 14.43 14.35 7.51
C ASN A 78 14.06 13.01 6.87
N LEU A 79 14.16 12.88 5.54
CA LEU A 79 13.97 11.61 4.85
C LEU A 79 15.12 10.66 5.14
N CYS A 80 16.37 11.16 5.09
CA CYS A 80 17.56 10.38 5.39
C CYS A 80 17.54 9.90 6.85
N THR A 81 17.35 10.82 7.80
CA THR A 81 17.31 10.47 9.23
C THR A 81 16.12 9.56 9.56
N GLY A 82 14.97 9.76 8.91
CA GLY A 82 13.79 8.92 9.07
C GLY A 82 13.92 7.50 8.53
N LYS A 83 14.98 7.17 7.77
CA LYS A 83 15.26 5.83 7.26
C LYS A 83 16.12 4.99 8.20
N VAL A 84 16.73 5.57 9.23
CA VAL A 84 17.51 4.83 10.23
C VAL A 84 16.65 3.74 10.89
N HIS A 85 17.23 2.55 11.06
CA HIS A 85 16.58 1.31 11.51
C HIS A 85 15.47 0.77 10.60
N LYS A 86 15.36 1.26 9.36
CA LYS A 86 14.42 0.73 8.37
C LYS A 86 15.16 -0.03 7.28
N PHE A 87 14.45 -0.97 6.69
CA PHE A 87 14.90 -1.62 5.47
C PHE A 87 14.78 -0.66 4.29
N VAL A 88 15.81 -0.65 3.44
CA VAL A 88 15.83 0.08 2.17
C VAL A 88 16.33 -0.83 1.06
N GLN A 89 15.79 -0.65 -0.14
CA GLN A 89 16.23 -1.33 -1.34
C GLN A 89 17.26 -0.48 -2.08
N PHE A 90 18.24 -1.13 -2.72
CA PHE A 90 19.30 -0.46 -3.45
C PHE A 90 19.92 -1.36 -4.52
N LYS A 91 20.55 -0.74 -5.52
CA LYS A 91 21.56 -1.37 -6.38
C LYS A 91 22.96 -1.01 -5.87
N ILE A 92 23.94 -1.86 -6.16
CA ILE A 92 25.35 -1.58 -5.87
C ILE A 92 25.96 -0.96 -7.14
N LYS A 93 26.47 0.27 -7.05
CA LYS A 93 27.10 0.98 -8.17
C LYS A 93 28.56 0.58 -8.37
N GLY A 94 29.20 0.07 -7.33
CA GLY A 94 30.61 -0.31 -7.33
C GLY A 94 31.20 -0.22 -5.93
N LEU A 95 32.53 -0.15 -5.86
CA LEU A 95 33.30 0.03 -4.64
C LEU A 95 34.02 1.39 -4.69
N ASN A 96 34.13 2.06 -3.56
CA ASN A 96 35.02 3.23 -3.43
C ASN A 96 36.48 2.79 -3.24
N GLU A 97 37.40 3.76 -3.12
CA GLU A 97 38.83 3.52 -2.89
C GLU A 97 39.11 2.66 -1.63
N GLN A 98 38.26 2.78 -0.62
CA GLN A 98 38.32 2.01 0.63
C GLN A 98 37.60 0.65 0.54
N HIS A 99 37.31 0.16 -0.67
CA HIS A 99 36.59 -1.11 -0.91
C HIS A 99 35.22 -1.18 -0.21
N THR A 100 34.58 -0.03 0.01
CA THR A 100 33.24 0.06 0.58
C THR A 100 32.20 0.11 -0.55
N PRO A 101 31.13 -0.71 -0.50
CA PRO A 101 30.07 -0.69 -1.50
C PRO A 101 29.35 0.66 -1.57
N ILE A 102 29.28 1.24 -2.76
CA ILE A 102 28.47 2.43 -3.04
C ILE A 102 27.08 1.98 -3.45
N LEU A 103 26.07 2.41 -2.70
CA LEU A 103 24.69 1.96 -2.84
C LEU A 103 23.83 3.06 -3.46
N SER A 104 22.86 2.68 -4.28
CA SER A 104 21.88 3.59 -4.86
C SER A 104 20.45 3.09 -4.72
N ARG A 105 19.65 3.84 -3.95
CA ARG A 105 18.21 3.65 -3.90
C ARG A 105 17.54 4.35 -5.08
N LYS A 106 18.05 5.51 -5.47
CA LYS A 106 17.60 6.27 -6.64
C LYS A 106 17.52 5.42 -7.91
N SER A 107 18.54 4.60 -8.20
CA SER A 107 18.53 3.72 -9.38
C SER A 107 17.43 2.66 -9.33
N VAL A 108 17.04 2.17 -8.14
CA VAL A 108 15.89 1.26 -7.98
C VAL A 108 14.57 1.99 -8.29
N GLN A 109 14.45 3.24 -7.85
CA GLN A 109 13.25 4.06 -8.06
C GLN A 109 13.06 4.44 -9.54
N GLU A 110 14.15 4.77 -10.23
CA GLU A 110 14.13 5.06 -11.66
C GLU A 110 13.67 3.82 -12.46
N GLU A 111 14.23 2.64 -12.16
CA GLU A 111 13.80 1.39 -12.80
C GLU A 111 12.35 1.05 -12.50
N ALA A 112 11.91 1.20 -11.24
CA ALA A 112 10.53 0.96 -10.83
C ALA A 112 9.56 1.90 -11.54
N MET A 113 9.91 3.19 -11.69
CA MET A 113 9.07 4.16 -12.39
C MET A 113 8.98 3.85 -13.89
N GLU A 114 10.06 3.41 -14.52
CA GLU A 114 10.02 2.96 -15.91
C GLU A 114 9.15 1.69 -16.07
N ALA A 115 9.21 0.76 -15.13
CA ALA A 115 8.33 -0.40 -15.10
C ALA A 115 6.85 0.01 -14.89
N VAL A 116 6.56 1.01 -14.06
CA VAL A 116 5.19 1.57 -13.96
C VAL A 116 4.71 2.08 -15.31
N LYS A 117 5.56 2.76 -16.07
CA LYS A 117 5.19 3.34 -17.37
C LYS A 117 5.09 2.31 -18.49
N LYS A 118 5.74 1.15 -18.40
CA LYS A 118 5.81 0.17 -19.50
C LYS A 118 5.01 -1.10 -19.21
N ASP A 119 5.08 -1.57 -17.97
CA ASP A 119 4.70 -2.92 -17.59
C ASP A 119 3.46 -2.97 -16.67
N LEU A 120 3.17 -1.89 -15.95
CA LEU A 120 2.01 -1.82 -15.07
C LEU A 120 0.74 -1.42 -15.86
N GLU A 121 -0.32 -2.19 -15.68
CA GLU A 121 -1.61 -2.01 -16.35
C GLU A 121 -2.74 -1.75 -15.35
N VAL A 122 -3.80 -1.10 -15.83
CA VAL A 122 -5.02 -0.93 -15.03
C VAL A 122 -5.68 -2.29 -14.82
N GLY A 123 -6.07 -2.59 -13.58
CA GLY A 123 -6.63 -3.87 -13.16
C GLY A 123 -5.59 -4.80 -12.52
N ASP A 124 -4.29 -4.49 -12.62
CA ASP A 124 -3.26 -5.31 -11.99
C ASP A 124 -3.42 -5.39 -10.48
N LYS A 125 -3.31 -6.61 -9.96
CA LYS A 125 -3.23 -6.91 -8.53
C LYS A 125 -1.76 -6.94 -8.11
N ILE A 126 -1.39 -6.05 -7.20
CA ILE A 126 -0.01 -5.89 -6.71
C ILE A 126 0.06 -5.87 -5.18
N ASN A 127 1.25 -6.13 -4.65
CA ASN A 127 1.54 -6.03 -3.23
C ASN A 127 1.85 -4.59 -2.84
N GLY A 128 1.42 -4.17 -1.66
CA GLY A 128 1.66 -2.81 -1.17
C GLY A 128 1.85 -2.73 0.34
N ILE A 129 2.59 -1.71 0.79
CA ILE A 129 2.72 -1.36 2.21
C ILE A 129 2.18 0.06 2.42
N VAL A 130 1.22 0.20 3.34
CA VAL A 130 0.67 1.51 3.71
C VAL A 130 1.75 2.36 4.37
N LYS A 131 2.12 3.48 3.76
CA LYS A 131 3.15 4.40 4.28
C LYS A 131 2.57 5.55 5.06
N ASN A 132 1.43 6.06 4.62
CA ASN A 132 0.78 7.19 5.27
C ASN A 132 -0.74 7.12 5.07
N ILE A 133 -1.49 7.66 6.02
CA ILE A 133 -2.94 7.78 5.94
C ILE A 133 -3.31 9.24 6.17
N THR A 134 -4.13 9.78 5.27
CA THR A 134 -4.73 11.10 5.36
C THR A 134 -6.25 10.97 5.47
N PRO A 135 -7.01 12.03 5.81
CA PRO A 135 -8.46 11.94 5.85
C PRO A 135 -9.12 11.53 4.52
N TYR A 136 -8.49 11.86 3.39
CA TYR A 136 -9.03 11.58 2.05
C TYR A 136 -8.54 10.25 1.44
N GLY A 137 -7.59 9.55 2.06
CA GLY A 137 -7.06 8.32 1.48
C GLY A 137 -5.82 7.76 2.17
N ALA A 138 -5.21 6.78 1.53
CA ALA A 138 -3.99 6.11 2.00
C ALA A 138 -2.93 6.09 0.90
N PHE A 139 -1.70 6.43 1.26
CA PHE A 139 -0.53 6.32 0.41
C PHE A 139 0.12 4.96 0.63
N ILE A 140 0.20 4.17 -0.44
CA ILE A 140 0.64 2.77 -0.41
C ILE A 140 1.86 2.66 -1.32
N GLU A 141 3.02 2.28 -0.77
CA GLU A 141 4.18 1.93 -1.58
C GLU A 141 3.90 0.59 -2.26
N ILE A 142 4.04 0.53 -3.58
CA ILE A 142 3.75 -0.66 -4.39
C ILE A 142 5.02 -1.38 -4.85
N GLY A 143 6.19 -0.74 -4.71
CA GLY A 143 7.49 -1.36 -4.97
C GLY A 143 8.53 -0.36 -5.45
N GLY A 144 9.80 -0.63 -5.13
CA GLY A 144 10.92 0.20 -5.56
C GLY A 144 10.78 1.66 -5.15
N GLY A 145 10.17 1.95 -4.00
CA GLY A 145 9.91 3.31 -3.53
C GLY A 145 8.79 4.06 -4.25
N VAL A 146 8.08 3.45 -5.21
CA VAL A 146 6.94 4.07 -5.89
C VAL A 146 5.70 3.99 -4.99
N VAL A 147 4.99 5.11 -4.87
CA VAL A 147 3.82 5.26 -4.01
C VAL A 147 2.60 5.64 -4.83
N GLY A 148 1.52 4.87 -4.69
CA GLY A 148 0.20 5.23 -5.21
C GLY A 148 -0.75 5.70 -4.11
N LEU A 149 -1.87 6.31 -4.51
CA LEU A 149 -2.90 6.81 -3.63
C LEU A 149 -4.18 5.98 -3.79
N ALA A 150 -4.69 5.43 -2.69
CA ALA A 150 -6.04 4.91 -2.62
C ALA A 150 -6.94 5.95 -1.93
N HIS A 151 -7.87 6.55 -2.68
CA HIS A 151 -8.88 7.45 -2.13
C HIS A 151 -9.82 6.71 -1.16
N ILE A 152 -10.41 7.41 -0.19
CA ILE A 152 -11.29 6.81 0.81
C ILE A 152 -12.46 6.03 0.18
N GLU A 153 -12.99 6.50 -0.96
CA GLU A 153 -14.04 5.84 -1.74
C GLU A 153 -13.56 4.55 -2.42
N ASP A 154 -12.25 4.40 -2.61
CA ASP A 154 -11.59 3.22 -3.18
C ASP A 154 -11.11 2.23 -2.10
N LEU A 155 -11.30 2.57 -0.82
CA LEU A 155 -11.01 1.67 0.29
C LEU A 155 -12.18 0.75 0.66
N SER A 156 -13.42 1.16 0.35
CA SER A 156 -14.62 0.47 0.81
C SER A 156 -15.83 0.88 -0.02
N VAL A 157 -16.71 -0.07 -0.37
CA VAL A 157 -18.04 0.24 -0.92
C VAL A 157 -18.94 0.83 0.18
N ALA A 158 -18.86 0.30 1.40
CA ALA A 158 -19.53 0.90 2.54
C ALA A 158 -18.91 2.25 2.87
N ARG A 159 -19.74 3.24 3.20
CA ARG A 159 -19.24 4.56 3.62
C ARG A 159 -18.47 4.44 4.94
N ILE A 160 -17.19 4.77 4.89
CA ILE A 160 -16.31 4.85 6.06
C ILE A 160 -16.05 6.32 6.42
N LYS A 161 -15.85 6.61 7.70
CA LYS A 161 -15.53 7.99 8.15
C LYS A 161 -14.06 8.31 8.06
N THR A 162 -13.21 7.28 8.13
CA THR A 162 -11.76 7.44 8.03
C THR A 162 -11.11 6.21 7.38
N PRO A 163 -10.05 6.38 6.58
CA PRO A 163 -9.27 5.26 6.05
C PRO A 163 -8.73 4.30 7.12
N TYR A 164 -8.54 4.77 8.36
CA TYR A 164 -8.08 3.95 9.48
C TYR A 164 -9.02 2.78 9.83
N GLU A 165 -10.25 2.82 9.34
CA GLU A 165 -11.21 1.71 9.51
C GLU A 165 -10.91 0.50 8.64
N ARG A 166 -10.12 0.68 7.57
CA ARG A 166 -9.73 -0.39 6.64
C ARG A 166 -8.25 -0.68 6.65
N LEU A 167 -7.43 0.34 6.91
CA LEU A 167 -5.99 0.28 6.77
C LEU A 167 -5.28 0.78 8.01
N LYS A 168 -4.07 0.26 8.24
CA LYS A 168 -3.12 0.75 9.26
C LYS A 168 -1.79 1.08 8.60
N ILE A 169 -1.07 2.07 9.12
CA ILE A 169 0.30 2.36 8.67
C ILE A 169 1.18 1.12 8.92
N GLY A 170 1.99 0.75 7.92
CA GLY A 170 2.83 -0.44 7.92
C GLY A 170 2.12 -1.73 7.51
N GLN A 171 0.79 -1.70 7.29
CA GLN A 171 0.04 -2.88 6.86
C GLN A 171 0.46 -3.31 5.46
N LYS A 172 0.77 -4.61 5.31
CA LYS A 172 0.93 -5.29 4.02
C LYS A 172 -0.45 -5.59 3.45
N VAL A 173 -0.71 -5.17 2.22
CA VAL A 173 -2.00 -5.31 1.53
C VAL A 173 -1.80 -5.76 0.09
N ASN A 174 -2.80 -6.46 -0.44
CA ASN A 174 -3.00 -6.54 -1.89
C ASN A 174 -3.79 -5.31 -2.31
N ILE A 175 -3.49 -4.77 -3.49
CA ILE A 175 -4.11 -3.56 -4.00
C ILE A 175 -4.27 -3.67 -5.52
N VAL A 176 -5.34 -3.06 -6.06
CA VAL A 176 -5.60 -3.06 -7.50
C VAL A 176 -5.25 -1.70 -8.09
N VAL A 177 -4.58 -1.69 -9.23
CA VAL A 177 -4.32 -0.46 -10.00
C VAL A 177 -5.60 0.00 -10.68
N LYS A 178 -6.07 1.21 -10.36
CA LYS A 178 -7.30 1.78 -10.93
C LYS A 178 -7.03 2.75 -12.07
N CYS A 179 -5.97 3.54 -11.96
CA CYS A 179 -5.56 4.49 -12.99
C CYS A 179 -4.06 4.75 -12.89
N ILE A 180 -3.42 4.97 -14.03
CA ILE A 180 -2.01 5.36 -14.13
C ILE A 180 -1.96 6.61 -15.01
N ASP A 181 -1.54 7.73 -14.43
CA ASP A 181 -1.15 8.91 -15.18
C ASP A 181 0.32 8.74 -15.59
N ARG A 182 0.55 8.43 -16.88
CA ARG A 182 1.89 8.14 -17.41
C ARG A 182 2.75 9.38 -17.59
N GLU A 183 2.15 10.58 -17.62
CA GLU A 183 2.91 11.83 -17.69
C GLU A 183 3.43 12.22 -16.31
N SER A 184 2.55 12.22 -15.30
CA SER A 184 2.92 12.64 -13.94
C SER A 184 3.46 11.52 -13.05
N GLY A 185 3.33 10.26 -13.48
CA GLY A 185 3.70 9.08 -12.69
C GLY A 185 2.75 8.80 -11.51
N LYS A 186 1.61 9.48 -11.44
CA LYS A 186 0.62 9.28 -10.37
C LYS A 186 -0.18 8.00 -10.59
N ILE A 187 -0.38 7.24 -9.53
CA ILE A 187 -1.10 5.97 -9.57
C ILE A 187 -2.27 6.03 -8.59
N SER A 188 -3.48 5.81 -9.11
CA SER A 188 -4.67 5.62 -8.30
C SER A 188 -4.87 4.14 -8.03
N LEU A 189 -5.07 3.81 -6.76
CA LEU A 189 -5.15 2.45 -6.26
C LEU A 189 -6.53 2.18 -5.65
N SER A 190 -6.94 0.92 -5.63
CA SER A 190 -8.21 0.48 -5.03
C SER A 190 -8.02 -0.75 -4.15
N TYR A 191 -8.43 -0.63 -2.89
CA TYR A 191 -8.39 -1.71 -1.91
C TYR A 191 -9.67 -2.52 -1.91
N LYS A 192 -10.80 -1.88 -2.24
CA LYS A 192 -12.11 -2.56 -2.26
C LYS A 192 -12.22 -3.63 -3.34
N GLU A 193 -11.50 -3.52 -4.47
CA GLU A 193 -11.57 -4.54 -5.55
C GLU A 193 -11.05 -5.92 -5.11
N ASN A 194 -10.34 -6.02 -3.99
CA ASN A 194 -9.89 -7.32 -3.46
C ASN A 194 -11.02 -8.13 -2.83
N PHE A 195 -12.16 -7.52 -2.52
CA PHE A 195 -13.22 -8.16 -1.74
C PHE A 195 -14.38 -8.67 -2.59
N GLY A 196 -14.17 -8.84 -3.90
CA GLY A 196 -15.20 -9.32 -4.81
C GLY A 196 -16.29 -8.29 -5.10
N THR A 197 -17.14 -8.66 -6.04
CA THR A 197 -18.28 -7.89 -6.52
C THR A 197 -19.47 -7.99 -5.56
N TRP A 198 -20.51 -7.20 -5.82
CA TRP A 198 -21.76 -7.31 -5.05
C TRP A 198 -22.42 -8.68 -5.27
N GLU A 199 -22.37 -9.17 -6.51
CA GLU A 199 -22.92 -10.47 -6.94
C GLU A 199 -22.25 -11.64 -6.22
N GLU A 200 -20.91 -11.71 -6.22
CA GLU A 200 -20.17 -12.78 -5.55
C GLU A 200 -20.41 -12.78 -4.04
N ASN A 201 -20.48 -11.60 -3.42
CA ASN A 201 -20.67 -11.51 -1.98
C ASN A 201 -22.08 -11.90 -1.55
N VAL A 202 -23.11 -11.53 -2.33
CA VAL A 202 -24.51 -11.79 -1.96
C VAL A 202 -24.88 -13.27 -2.05
N GLU A 203 -24.15 -14.07 -2.83
CA GLU A 203 -24.34 -15.54 -2.91
C GLU A 203 -24.15 -16.25 -1.57
N ASN A 204 -23.40 -15.65 -0.64
CA ASN A 204 -23.18 -16.17 0.70
C ASN A 204 -24.35 -15.95 1.66
N PHE A 205 -25.44 -15.32 1.19
CA PHE A 205 -26.54 -14.88 2.04
C PHE A 205 -27.90 -15.30 1.47
N ARG A 206 -28.87 -15.57 2.35
CA ARG A 206 -30.24 -15.95 1.96
C ARG A 206 -31.30 -15.08 2.64
N ALA A 207 -32.42 -14.87 1.96
CA ALA A 207 -33.57 -14.23 2.59
C ALA A 207 -34.11 -15.08 3.76
N GLY A 208 -34.47 -14.42 4.86
CA GLY A 208 -34.87 -15.04 6.13
C GLY A 208 -33.72 -15.34 7.08
N GLU A 209 -32.47 -15.25 6.62
CA GLU A 209 -31.29 -15.49 7.45
C GLU A 209 -31.06 -14.37 8.48
N LYS A 210 -30.58 -14.75 9.66
CA LYS A 210 -30.12 -13.83 10.70
C LYS A 210 -28.61 -13.69 10.63
N VAL A 211 -28.12 -12.47 10.47
CA VAL A 211 -26.69 -12.18 10.31
C VAL A 211 -26.26 -10.99 11.17
N GLN A 212 -24.98 -10.93 11.50
CA GLN A 212 -24.38 -9.77 12.15
C GLN A 212 -23.94 -8.76 11.10
N GLY A 213 -24.22 -7.48 11.34
CA GLY A 213 -23.76 -6.39 10.48
C GLY A 213 -23.23 -5.20 11.29
N ILE A 214 -22.54 -4.29 10.61
CA ILE A 214 -21.96 -3.08 11.19
C ILE A 214 -22.73 -1.87 10.67
N VAL A 215 -23.25 -1.04 11.57
CA VAL A 215 -23.92 0.22 11.21
C VAL A 215 -22.90 1.20 10.61
N ARG A 216 -23.13 1.62 9.36
CA ARG A 216 -22.21 2.50 8.61
C ARG A 216 -22.75 3.89 8.37
N GLU A 217 -24.02 4.02 8.06
CA GLU A 217 -24.58 5.34 7.81
C GLU A 217 -26.06 5.36 8.16
N THR A 218 -26.53 6.54 8.54
CA THR A 218 -27.96 6.81 8.66
C THR A 218 -28.28 7.93 7.70
N GLU A 219 -29.33 7.77 6.91
CA GLU A 219 -29.75 8.81 5.97
C GLU A 219 -30.07 10.12 6.70
N LYS A 220 -29.75 11.26 6.08
CA LYS A 220 -29.98 12.61 6.65
C LYS A 220 -31.43 12.81 7.07
N ASN A 221 -32.36 12.29 6.27
CA ASN A 221 -33.80 12.41 6.50
C ASN A 221 -34.35 11.31 7.43
N LYS A 222 -33.47 10.48 8.03
CA LYS A 222 -33.86 9.35 8.90
C LYS A 222 -34.81 8.37 8.21
N ASN A 223 -34.56 8.10 6.92
CA ASN A 223 -35.35 7.15 6.13
C ASN A 223 -34.81 5.72 6.21
N GLY A 224 -33.51 5.56 6.48
CA GLY A 224 -32.89 4.24 6.57
C GLY A 224 -31.53 4.24 7.26
N ILE A 225 -31.10 3.04 7.64
CA ILE A 225 -29.78 2.74 8.20
C ILE A 225 -29.07 1.77 7.25
N PHE A 226 -27.88 2.15 6.81
CA PHE A 226 -26.98 1.31 6.04
C PHE A 226 -26.13 0.46 6.96
N ILE A 227 -26.17 -0.85 6.72
CA ILE A 227 -25.53 -1.86 7.55
C ILE A 227 -24.67 -2.72 6.63
N GLU A 228 -23.37 -2.71 6.87
CA GLU A 228 -22.43 -3.57 6.15
C GLU A 228 -22.52 -4.99 6.70
N LEU A 229 -22.80 -5.95 5.82
CA LEU A 229 -22.90 -7.38 6.15
C LEU A 229 -21.55 -8.08 5.94
N SER A 230 -20.87 -7.72 4.86
CA SER A 230 -19.52 -8.14 4.52
C SER A 230 -18.81 -7.03 3.76
N PRO A 231 -17.49 -7.08 3.60
CA PRO A 231 -16.80 -6.21 2.65
C PRO A 231 -17.53 -6.21 1.29
N ASN A 232 -17.77 -5.02 0.75
CA ASN A 232 -18.51 -4.79 -0.49
C ASN A 232 -20.01 -5.16 -0.52
N LEU A 233 -20.61 -5.59 0.60
CA LEU A 233 -22.05 -5.85 0.70
C LEU A 233 -22.71 -5.02 1.80
N VAL A 234 -23.54 -4.07 1.38
CA VAL A 234 -24.30 -3.20 2.29
C VAL A 234 -25.79 -3.43 2.09
N GLY A 235 -26.49 -3.66 3.19
CA GLY A 235 -27.94 -3.67 3.23
C GLY A 235 -28.51 -2.40 3.85
N MET A 236 -29.80 -2.20 3.66
CA MET A 236 -30.54 -1.06 4.17
C MET A 236 -31.72 -1.56 5.02
N ALA A 237 -31.80 -1.08 6.26
CA ALA A 237 -32.95 -1.25 7.13
C ALA A 237 -33.74 0.05 7.24
N GLU A 238 -35.01 -0.05 7.63
CA GLU A 238 -35.80 1.10 8.07
C GLU A 238 -35.13 1.78 9.26
N TYR A 239 -35.27 3.10 9.34
CA TYR A 239 -34.69 3.86 10.43
C TYR A 239 -35.30 3.49 11.78
N LYS A 240 -34.43 3.24 12.75
CA LYS A 240 -34.77 3.14 14.18
C LYS A 240 -33.78 4.02 14.97
N PRO A 241 -34.24 4.81 15.95
CA PRO A 241 -33.34 5.57 16.80
C PRO A 241 -32.49 4.65 17.69
N GLY A 242 -31.36 5.16 18.19
CA GLY A 242 -30.51 4.44 19.16
C GLY A 242 -29.29 3.72 18.57
N PHE A 243 -29.22 3.57 17.24
CA PHE A 243 -28.05 2.96 16.58
C PHE A 243 -26.94 3.98 16.30
N ARG A 244 -25.69 3.57 16.55
CA ARG A 244 -24.50 4.40 16.37
C ARG A 244 -23.59 3.86 15.27
N TYR A 245 -22.84 4.75 14.62
CA TYR A 245 -21.80 4.37 13.66
C TYR A 245 -20.82 3.37 14.27
N GLY A 246 -20.49 2.30 13.54
CA GLY A 246 -19.59 1.24 13.96
C GLY A 246 -20.22 0.21 14.91
N GLN A 247 -21.47 0.41 15.35
CA GLN A 247 -22.16 -0.55 16.19
C GLN A 247 -22.41 -1.85 15.43
N LYS A 248 -22.03 -2.97 16.06
CA LYS A 248 -22.39 -4.31 15.58
C LYS A 248 -23.80 -4.65 16.04
N ILE A 249 -24.65 -5.07 15.12
CA ILE A 249 -26.05 -5.41 15.37
C ILE A 249 -26.44 -6.69 14.64
N GLU A 250 -27.46 -7.37 15.13
CA GLU A 250 -28.07 -8.51 14.43
C GLU A 250 -29.24 -8.03 13.57
N VAL A 251 -29.33 -8.55 12.35
CA VAL A 251 -30.38 -8.22 11.38
C VAL A 251 -30.90 -9.47 10.68
N TYR A 252 -32.15 -9.43 10.25
CA TYR A 252 -32.71 -10.38 9.29
C TYR A 252 -32.60 -9.84 7.87
N ILE A 253 -32.24 -10.72 6.93
CA ILE A 253 -32.29 -10.42 5.49
C ILE A 253 -33.73 -10.56 5.02
N LYS A 254 -34.45 -9.44 4.90
CA LYS A 254 -35.86 -9.42 4.48
C LYS A 254 -36.02 -9.80 3.01
N LYS A 255 -35.17 -9.24 2.14
CA LYS A 255 -35.20 -9.47 0.69
C LYS A 255 -33.87 -9.08 0.05
N ILE A 256 -33.45 -9.84 -0.95
CA ILE A 256 -32.36 -9.48 -1.86
C ILE A 256 -32.99 -9.10 -3.21
N ASP A 257 -32.66 -7.91 -3.73
CA ASP A 257 -33.10 -7.40 -5.03
C ASP A 257 -31.87 -7.32 -5.95
N TYR A 258 -31.68 -8.38 -6.75
CA TYR A 258 -30.55 -8.51 -7.66
C TYR A 258 -30.54 -7.44 -8.76
N ASN A 259 -31.72 -7.09 -9.30
CA ASN A 259 -31.85 -6.08 -10.35
C ASN A 259 -31.39 -4.69 -9.89
N LYS A 260 -31.63 -4.36 -8.61
CA LYS A 260 -31.26 -3.06 -8.03
C LYS A 260 -29.96 -3.11 -7.23
N ARG A 261 -29.33 -4.29 -7.09
CA ARG A 261 -28.19 -4.53 -6.18
C ARG A 261 -28.45 -4.03 -4.75
N LYS A 262 -29.62 -4.38 -4.20
CA LYS A 262 -30.05 -3.93 -2.86
C LYS A 262 -30.37 -5.12 -1.96
N VAL A 263 -29.87 -5.07 -0.73
CA VAL A 263 -30.27 -5.97 0.34
C VAL A 263 -31.17 -5.21 1.30
N LYS A 264 -32.42 -5.64 1.48
CA LYS A 264 -33.34 -5.09 2.48
C LYS A 264 -33.21 -5.86 3.78
N LEU A 265 -33.02 -5.13 4.86
CA LEU A 265 -32.77 -5.67 6.19
C LEU A 265 -33.90 -5.32 7.16
N PHE A 266 -34.05 -6.12 8.19
CA PHE A 266 -34.88 -5.83 9.35
C PHE A 266 -34.02 -5.93 10.61
N ILE A 267 -33.94 -4.85 11.38
CA ILE A 267 -33.20 -4.83 12.65
C ILE A 267 -34.05 -5.46 13.72
N ILE A 268 -33.46 -6.42 14.44
CA ILE A 268 -34.06 -7.18 15.54
C ILE A 268 -34.22 -6.28 16.75
#